data_AF-A0A523MGY7-F1
#
_entry.id   AF-A0A523MGY7-F1
#
_cell.length_a   1.000
_cell.length_b   1.000
_cell.length_c   1.000
_cell.angle_alpha   90.00
_cell.angle_beta   90.00
_cell.angle_gamma   90.00
#
_symmetry.space_group_name_H-M   'P 1'
#
loop_
_entity.id
_entity.type
_entity.pdbx_description
1 polymer ?
#
loop_
_entity_poly.entity_id
_entity_poly.type
_entity_poly.pdbx_seq_one_letter_code
_entity_poly.pdbx_strand_id
1 'polypeptide(L)'
;ALSINGNSITSVSNAESASTAVSAAIDTLNTSRSAVGAAQNRLTFASANLSSAIENAEAARSTLLDLDVAAEMTAFSSKQVLMQTGIAMLAQANQIPQNLMRLFQ
;
A
#
# COMPACT_ATOMS: atom_id res chain seq x y z
N ALA A 1 27.81 32.53 7.61
CA ALA A 1 27.85 31.35 8.49
C ALA A 1 29.26 30.80 8.65
N LEU A 2 30.03 30.64 7.56
CA LEU A 2 31.35 29.98 7.65
C LEU A 2 32.55 30.92 7.78
N SER A 3 32.39 32.22 7.52
CA SER A 3 33.34 33.32 7.80
C SER A 3 34.81 33.08 7.45
N ILE A 4 35.11 32.25 6.46
CA ILE A 4 36.48 31.92 6.01
C ILE A 4 37.09 32.98 5.07
N ASN A 5 36.50 34.18 5.00
CA ASN A 5 36.92 35.22 4.07
C ASN A 5 37.83 36.23 4.80
N GLY A 6 39.12 36.22 4.49
CA GLY A 6 40.08 37.22 4.98
C GLY A 6 41.32 36.70 5.72
N ASN A 7 41.55 35.39 5.80
CA ASN A 7 42.74 34.86 6.48
C ASN A 7 43.99 34.98 5.59
N SER A 8 44.77 36.06 5.75
CA SER A 8 46.06 36.23 5.09
C SER A 8 47.09 35.24 5.65
N ILE A 9 47.62 34.31 4.85
CA ILE A 9 48.57 33.26 5.29
C ILE A 9 50.04 33.76 5.29
N THR A 10 50.26 35.08 5.32
CA THR A 10 51.59 35.66 5.15
C THR A 10 52.48 35.58 6.38
N SER A 11 51.95 35.19 7.54
CA SER A 11 52.70 34.95 8.79
C SER A 11 52.30 33.61 9.41
N VAL A 12 53.20 33.02 10.20
CA VAL A 12 52.94 31.74 10.89
C VAL A 12 51.69 31.81 11.78
N SER A 13 51.55 32.89 12.56
CA SER A 13 50.38 33.09 13.44
C SER A 13 49.06 33.21 12.68
N ASN A 14 49.07 33.88 11.51
CA ASN A 14 47.86 33.97 10.70
C ASN A 14 47.55 32.64 10.01
N ALA A 15 48.57 31.85 9.63
CA ALA A 15 48.38 30.52 9.06
C ALA A 15 47.76 29.55 10.07
N GLU A 16 48.21 29.57 11.33
CA GLU A 16 47.60 28.80 12.42
C GLU A 16 46.14 29.19 12.65
N SER A 17 45.86 30.49 12.72
CA SER A 17 44.49 31.00 12.88
C SER A 17 43.59 30.61 11.70
N ALA A 18 44.12 30.65 10.47
CA ALA A 18 43.41 30.18 9.28
C ALA A 18 43.09 28.68 9.34
N SER A 19 44.06 27.88 9.78
CA SER A 19 43.87 26.43 9.94
C SER A 19 42.78 26.12 10.95
N THR A 20 42.79 26.77 12.12
CA THR A 20 41.73 26.58 13.13
C THR A 20 40.35 26.99 12.61
N ALA A 21 40.26 28.11 11.88
CA ALA A 21 38.99 28.56 11.29
C ALA A 21 38.45 27.56 10.26
N VAL A 22 39.32 27.00 9.41
CA VAL A 22 38.94 25.97 8.44
C VAL A 22 38.49 24.68 9.13
N SER A 23 39.18 24.24 10.18
CA SER A 23 38.75 23.05 10.95
C SER A 23 37.35 23.25 11.55
N ALA A 24 37.10 24.38 12.20
CA ALA A 24 35.78 24.67 12.77
C ALA A 24 34.67 24.76 11.70
N ALA A 25 35.01 25.31 10.53
CA ALA A 25 34.13 25.34 9.38
C ALA A 25 33.78 23.93 8.87
N ILE A 26 34.77 23.04 8.78
CA ILE A 26 34.58 21.64 8.39
C ILE A 26 33.69 20.92 9.41
N ASP A 27 33.92 21.11 10.71
CA ASP A 27 33.12 20.48 11.76
C ASP A 27 31.65 20.94 11.73
N THR A 28 31.42 22.23 11.48
CA THR A 28 30.08 22.79 11.29
C THR A 28 29.39 22.17 10.08
N LEU A 29 30.09 22.06 8.95
CA LEU A 29 29.56 21.42 7.75
C LEU A 29 29.25 19.94 7.99
N ASN A 30 30.14 19.21 8.66
CA ASN A 30 29.95 17.81 8.99
C ASN A 30 28.74 17.60 9.91
N THR A 31 28.55 18.48 10.89
CA THR A 31 27.37 18.47 11.76
C THR A 31 26.08 18.66 10.97
N SER A 32 26.05 19.65 10.06
CA SER A 32 24.91 19.88 9.18
C SER A 32 24.63 18.69 8.26
N ARG A 33 25.68 18.13 7.64
CA ARG A 33 25.58 16.93 6.80
C ARG A 33 25.08 15.71 7.57
N SER A 34 25.53 15.54 8.82
CA SER A 34 25.07 14.47 9.70
C SER A 34 23.58 14.61 10.02
N ALA A 35 23.11 15.82 10.33
CA ALA A 35 21.68 16.09 10.57
C ALA A 35 20.83 15.78 9.32
N VAL A 36 21.30 16.16 8.14
CA VAL A 36 20.64 15.81 6.87
C VAL A 36 20.63 14.30 6.64
N GLY A 37 21.74 13.61 6.88
CA GLY A 37 21.82 12.15 6.77
C GLY A 37 20.87 11.43 7.74
N ALA A 38 20.77 11.91 8.97
CA ALA A 38 19.80 11.39 9.95
C ALA A 38 18.35 11.61 9.49
N ALA A 39 18.03 12.78 8.93
CA ALA A 39 16.72 13.06 8.38
C ALA A 39 16.40 12.16 7.18
N GLN A 40 17.37 11.93 6.27
CA GLN A 40 17.23 11.01 5.15
C GLN A 40 16.95 9.58 5.64
N ASN A 41 17.70 9.08 6.61
CA ASN A 41 17.45 7.75 7.18
C ASN A 41 16.05 7.62 7.78
N ARG A 42 15.58 8.66 8.49
CA ARG A 42 14.20 8.70 9.02
C ARG A 42 13.15 8.67 7.89
N LEU A 43 13.37 9.40 6.80
CA LEU A 43 12.47 9.40 5.65
C LEU A 43 12.46 8.03 4.95
N THR A 44 13.62 7.40 4.77
CA THR A 44 13.73 6.05 4.19
C THR A 44 13.00 5.03 5.06
N PHE A 45 13.17 5.08 6.38
CA PHE A 45 12.46 4.22 7.31
C PHE A 45 10.94 4.45 7.27
N ALA A 46 10.51 5.71 7.31
CA ALA A 46 9.09 6.06 7.23
C ALA A 46 8.46 5.61 5.90
N SER A 47 9.17 5.77 4.79
CA SER A 47 8.75 5.31 3.47
C SER A 47 8.56 3.79 3.44
N ALA A 48 9.56 3.03 3.90
CA ALA A 48 9.47 1.57 3.96
C ALA A 48 8.30 1.10 4.83
N ASN A 49 8.12 1.70 6.00
CA ASN A 49 6.99 1.39 6.88
C ASN A 49 5.64 1.72 6.23
N LEU A 50 5.54 2.85 5.52
CA LEU A 50 4.34 3.23 4.79
C LEU A 50 4.03 2.25 3.66
N SER A 51 5.03 1.79 2.90
CA SER A 51 4.84 0.76 1.87
C SER A 51 4.27 -0.52 2.45
N SER A 52 4.79 -1.01 3.58
CA SER A 52 4.24 -2.18 4.27
C SER A 52 2.83 -1.94 4.79
N ALA A 53 2.52 -0.75 5.29
CA ALA A 53 1.16 -0.40 5.73
C ALA A 53 0.17 -0.38 4.56
N ILE A 54 0.58 0.11 3.39
CA ILE A 54 -0.22 0.11 2.16
C ILE A 54 -0.48 -1.33 1.72
N GLU A 55 0.54 -2.18 1.67
CA GLU A 55 0.41 -3.60 1.30
C GLU A 55 -0.57 -4.34 2.21
N ASN A 56 -0.45 -4.13 3.53
CA ASN A 56 -1.37 -4.72 4.51
C ASN A 56 -2.80 -4.20 4.34
N ALA A 57 -2.98 -2.91 4.07
CA ALA A 57 -4.30 -2.31 3.85
C ALA A 57 -4.94 -2.80 2.54
N GLU A 58 -4.15 -2.96 1.50
CA GLU A 58 -4.60 -3.49 0.21
C GLU A 58 -4.96 -4.97 0.30
N ALA A 59 -4.18 -5.78 1.02
CA ALA A 59 -4.51 -7.17 1.31
C ALA A 59 -5.81 -7.30 2.13
N ALA A 60 -5.98 -6.46 3.17
CA ALA A 60 -7.22 -6.42 3.94
C ALA A 60 -8.43 -5.98 3.09
N ARG A 61 -8.23 -5.01 2.18
CA ARG A 61 -9.27 -4.60 1.24
C ARG A 61 -9.62 -5.70 0.23
N SER A 62 -8.63 -6.40 -0.31
CA SER A 62 -8.84 -7.51 -1.26
C SER A 62 -9.66 -8.61 -0.60
N THR A 63 -9.31 -9.01 0.64
CA THR A 63 -10.05 -10.05 1.35
C THR A 63 -11.51 -9.68 1.62
N LEU A 64 -11.80 -8.42 1.95
CA LEU A 64 -13.18 -7.93 2.08
C LEU A 64 -13.92 -7.95 0.74
N LEU A 65 -13.30 -7.45 -0.33
CA LEU A 65 -13.92 -7.41 -1.65
C LEU A 65 -14.18 -8.82 -2.19
N ASP A 66 -13.22 -9.73 -2.05
CA ASP A 66 -13.32 -11.12 -2.49
C ASP A 66 -14.40 -11.88 -1.70
N LEU A 67 -14.56 -11.59 -0.40
CA LEU A 67 -15.64 -12.15 0.42
C LEU A 67 -17.02 -11.71 -0.07
N ASP A 68 -17.20 -10.42 -0.36
CA ASP A 68 -18.47 -9.88 -0.86
C ASP A 68 -18.80 -10.41 -2.26
N VAL A 69 -17.79 -10.51 -3.14
CA VAL A 69 -17.96 -11.09 -4.48
C VAL A 69 -18.32 -12.58 -4.37
N ALA A 70 -17.66 -13.35 -3.50
CA ALA A 70 -17.99 -14.75 -3.29
C ALA A 70 -19.43 -14.95 -2.77
N ALA A 71 -19.87 -14.08 -1.85
CA ALA A 71 -21.24 -14.11 -1.34
C ALA A 71 -22.27 -13.80 -2.44
N GLU A 72 -22.04 -12.74 -3.23
CA GLU A 72 -22.95 -12.37 -4.32
C GLU A 72 -22.96 -13.43 -5.44
N MET A 73 -21.80 -14.01 -5.77
CA MET A 73 -21.71 -15.11 -6.75
C MET A 73 -22.47 -16.36 -6.28
N THR A 74 -22.44 -16.65 -4.98
CA THR A 74 -23.21 -17.75 -4.39
C THR A 74 -24.71 -17.47 -4.48
N ALA A 75 -25.14 -16.24 -4.15
CA ALA A 75 -26.53 -15.84 -4.26
C ALA A 75 -27.02 -15.85 -5.72
N PHE A 76 -26.20 -15.35 -6.65
CA PHE A 76 -26.45 -15.38 -8.09
C PHE A 76 -26.58 -16.83 -8.60
N SER A 77 -25.63 -17.70 -8.25
CA SER A 77 -25.66 -19.12 -8.62
C SER A 77 -26.91 -19.82 -8.07
N SER A 78 -27.26 -19.58 -6.80
CA SER A 78 -28.48 -20.13 -6.19
C SER A 78 -29.74 -19.68 -6.92
N LYS A 79 -29.84 -18.38 -7.25
CA LYS A 79 -30.95 -17.83 -8.05
C LYS A 79 -31.01 -18.48 -9.44
N GLN A 80 -29.87 -18.67 -10.09
CA GLN A 80 -29.82 -19.28 -11.42
C GLN A 80 -30.22 -20.77 -11.39
N VAL A 81 -29.78 -21.52 -10.39
CA VAL A 81 -30.23 -22.90 -10.15
C VAL A 81 -31.74 -22.91 -9.91
N LEU A 82 -32.26 -22.04 -9.04
CA LEU A 82 -33.70 -21.90 -8.78
C LEU A 82 -34.50 -21.60 -10.05
N MET A 83 -34.02 -20.72 -10.92
CA MET A 83 -34.68 -20.43 -12.20
C MET A 83 -34.71 -21.68 -13.10
N GLN A 84 -33.59 -22.40 -13.21
CA GLN A 84 -33.51 -23.60 -14.03
C GLN A 84 -34.37 -24.74 -13.47
N THR A 85 -34.37 -24.92 -12.14
CA THR A 85 -35.27 -25.85 -11.44
C THR A 85 -36.73 -25.43 -11.57
N GLY A 86 -37.05 -24.14 -11.53
CA GLY A 86 -38.41 -23.62 -11.72
C GLY A 86 -38.96 -23.94 -13.11
N ILE A 87 -38.15 -23.79 -14.16
CA ILE A 87 -38.50 -24.18 -15.53
C ILE A 87 -38.69 -25.70 -15.63
N ALA A 88 -37.78 -26.49 -15.06
CA ALA A 88 -37.89 -27.96 -15.05
C ALA A 88 -39.10 -28.46 -14.24
N MET A 89 -39.38 -27.84 -13.08
CA MET A 89 -40.54 -28.11 -12.23
C MET A 89 -41.85 -27.73 -12.92
N LEU A 90 -41.91 -26.60 -13.62
CA LEU A 90 -43.08 -26.24 -14.45
C LEU A 90 -43.30 -27.24 -15.59
N ALA A 91 -42.23 -27.70 -16.24
CA ALA A 91 -42.32 -28.73 -17.26
C ALA A 91 -42.81 -30.08 -16.68
N GLN A 92 -42.30 -30.48 -15.51
CA GLN A 92 -42.72 -31.68 -14.79
C GLN A 92 -44.18 -31.57 -14.33
N ALA A 93 -44.58 -30.43 -13.76
CA ALA A 93 -45.94 -30.18 -13.28
C ALA A 93 -46.97 -30.17 -14.42
N ASN A 94 -46.61 -29.74 -15.63
CA ASN A 94 -47.49 -29.81 -16.79
C ASN A 94 -47.69 -31.22 -17.35
N GLN A 95 -46.79 -32.17 -17.07
CA GLN A 95 -46.90 -33.56 -17.53
C GLN A 95 -47.75 -34.43 -16.59
N ILE A 96 -47.84 -34.09 -15.30
CA ILE A 96 -48.63 -34.82 -14.30
C ILE A 96 -50.14 -34.88 -14.67
N PRO A 97 -50.81 -33.79 -15.10
CA PRO A 97 -52.21 -33.82 -15.53
C PRO A 97 -52.48 -34.74 -16.72
N GLN A 98 -51.55 -34.83 -17.68
CA GLN A 98 -51.70 -35.71 -18.85
C GLN A 98 -51.66 -37.20 -18.47
N ASN A 99 -50.82 -37.56 -17.50
CA ASN A 99 -50.80 -38.92 -16.97
C ASN A 99 -52.06 -39.26 -16.16
N LEU A 100 -52.64 -38.29 -15.46
CA LEU A 100 -53.93 -38.49 -14.77
C LEU A 100 -55.11 -38.61 -15.75
N MET A 101 -55.12 -37.84 -16.85
CA MET A 101 -56.14 -37.97 -17.90
C MET A 101 -56.11 -39.34 -18.60
N ARG A 102 -54.95 -40.00 -18.66
CA ARG A 102 -54.81 -41.40 -19.13
C ARG A 102 -55.29 -42.45 -18.11
N LEU A 103 -55.42 -42.10 -16.83
CA LEU A 103 -55.87 -43.02 -15.79
C LEU A 103 -57.39 -43.04 -15.62
N PHE A 104 -58.08 -41.99 -16.07
CA PHE A 104 -59.54 -41.85 -16.05
C PHE A 104 -60.22 -42.20 -17.39
N GLN A 105 -59.47 -42.69 -18.38
CA GLN A 105 -59.97 -43.35 -19.60
C GLN A 105 -59.79 -44.86 -19.47
#